data_AF-A0A9P9BXH3-F1
#
_entry.id   AF-A0A9P9BXH3-F1
#
_cell.length_a   1.000
_cell.length_b   1.000
_cell.length_c   1.000
_cell.angle_alpha   90.00
_cell.angle_beta   90.00
_cell.angle_gamma   90.00
#
_symmetry.space_group_name_H-M   'P 1'
#
loop_
_entity.id
_entity.type
_entity.pdbx_description
1 polymer ?
#
loop_
_entity_poly.entity_id
_entity_poly.type
_entity_poly.pdbx_seq_one_letter_code
_entity_poly.pdbx_strand_id
1 'polypeptide(L)'
;KGDAMAAAENDEIWVMAFAVPKTGAGELREWTSPAVGKDAPGMAEHIRKAIFDFLNPHRAQAIHERTQREEAWHDQLVAMKAQVTASDSRCALMEKQLG
;
A
#
# COMPACT_ATOMS: atom_id res chain seq x y z
N LYS A 1 26.49 17.72 -36.50
CA LYS A 1 25.04 17.98 -36.59
C LYS A 1 24.34 17.14 -35.52
N GLY A 2 24.36 17.59 -34.27
CA GLY A 2 23.84 16.82 -33.13
C GLY A 2 23.01 17.62 -32.13
N ASP A 3 22.87 18.94 -32.33
CA ASP A 3 22.31 19.86 -31.32
C ASP A 3 21.01 20.54 -31.77
N ALA A 4 20.15 19.87 -32.54
CA ALA A 4 18.88 20.45 -32.97
C ALA A 4 17.65 19.57 -32.67
N MET A 5 17.76 18.65 -31.71
CA MET A 5 16.57 18.11 -31.02
C MET A 5 16.14 18.98 -29.82
N ALA A 6 16.72 20.18 -29.69
CA ALA A 6 16.44 21.12 -28.60
C ALA A 6 15.18 21.99 -28.82
N ALA A 7 14.38 21.75 -29.86
CA ALA A 7 13.23 22.61 -30.18
C ALA A 7 12.10 21.85 -30.88
N ALA A 8 11.66 20.71 -30.33
CA ALA A 8 10.25 20.39 -30.48
C ALA A 8 9.51 21.42 -29.62
N GLU A 9 8.79 22.33 -30.26
CA GLU A 9 7.86 23.26 -29.63
C GLU A 9 6.96 22.45 -28.68
N ASN A 10 7.22 22.56 -27.37
CA ASN A 10 6.58 21.77 -26.32
C ASN A 10 5.15 22.29 -26.05
N ASP A 11 4.28 22.27 -27.07
CA ASP A 11 2.84 22.55 -26.93
C ASP A 11 2.06 21.31 -26.47
N GLU A 12 2.73 20.18 -26.25
CA GLU A 12 2.12 18.96 -25.75
C GLU A 12 1.84 19.06 -24.23
N ILE A 13 0.56 19.13 -23.89
CA ILE A 13 0.06 19.11 -22.51
C ILE A 13 -0.12 17.66 -22.08
N TRP A 14 0.65 17.21 -21.10
CA TRP A 14 0.48 15.89 -20.50
C TRP A 14 0.67 15.91 -18.99
N VAL A 15 -0.12 15.06 -18.32
CA VAL A 15 -0.02 14.77 -16.89
C VAL A 15 -0.05 13.26 -16.73
N MET A 16 0.93 12.71 -16.03
CA MET A 16 0.98 11.30 -15.68
C MET A 16 0.95 11.17 -14.16
N ALA A 17 0.06 10.34 -13.64
CA ALA A 17 -0.07 10.08 -12.21
C ALA A 17 -0.14 8.57 -11.95
N PHE A 18 0.73 8.08 -11.07
CA PHE A 18 0.87 6.67 -10.74
C PHE A 18 0.63 6.45 -9.25
N ALA A 19 -0.32 5.58 -8.91
CA ALA A 19 -0.55 5.15 -7.54
C ALA A 19 0.31 3.93 -7.23
N VAL A 20 1.27 4.09 -6.33
CA VAL A 20 2.19 3.04 -5.91
C VAL A 20 1.67 2.41 -4.62
N PRO A 21 1.51 1.08 -4.56
CA PRO A 21 1.13 0.39 -3.33
C PRO A 21 2.27 0.54 -2.30
N LYS A 22 1.93 1.13 -1.17
CA LYS A 22 2.79 1.28 0.01
C LYS A 22 1.91 1.05 1.23
N THR A 23 2.47 0.53 2.32
CA THR A 23 1.71 0.21 3.55
C THR A 23 0.77 1.36 3.95
N GLY A 24 -0.52 1.06 4.12
CA GLY A 24 -1.54 2.06 4.42
C GLY A 24 -2.17 2.65 3.16
N ALA A 25 -2.08 3.98 2.99
CA ALA A 25 -2.78 4.71 1.94
C ALA A 25 -2.06 4.73 0.57
N GLY A 26 -0.88 4.13 0.43
CA GLY A 26 -0.08 4.23 -0.80
C GLY A 26 0.55 5.60 -1.04
N GLU A 27 1.31 5.72 -2.13
CA GLU A 27 2.01 6.94 -2.56
C GLU A 27 1.52 7.30 -3.98
N LEU A 28 1.31 8.58 -4.29
CA LEU A 28 1.05 9.03 -5.66
C LEU A 28 2.29 9.75 -6.19
N ARG A 29 2.78 9.30 -7.35
CA ARG A 29 3.85 9.99 -8.08
C ARG A 29 3.27 10.66 -9.30
N GLU A 30 3.75 11.86 -9.57
CA GLU A 30 3.21 12.70 -10.63
C GLU A 30 4.34 13.32 -11.45
N TRP A 31 4.14 13.33 -12.77
CA TRP A 31 4.98 14.01 -13.73
C TRP A 31 4.10 14.85 -14.64
N THR A 32 4.58 16.03 -15.02
CA THR A 32 3.83 16.97 -15.86
C THR A 32 4.73 17.57 -16.93
N SER A 33 4.15 17.92 -18.07
CA SER A 33 4.83 18.72 -19.08
C SER A 33 4.96 20.19 -18.61
N PRO A 34 5.99 20.93 -19.02
CA PRO A 34 6.12 22.35 -18.69
C PRO A 34 4.91 23.20 -19.14
N ALA A 35 4.24 22.81 -20.23
CA ALA A 35 3.06 23.49 -20.77
C ALA A 35 1.85 23.42 -19.82
N VAL A 36 1.73 22.38 -18.99
CA VAL A 36 0.63 22.24 -18.01
C VAL A 36 0.54 23.45 -17.08
N GLY A 37 1.68 23.95 -16.58
CA GLY A 37 1.69 25.07 -15.64
C GLY A 37 1.21 26.38 -16.24
N LYS A 38 1.37 26.54 -17.56
CA LYS A 38 1.02 27.76 -18.29
C LYS A 38 -0.40 27.70 -18.84
N ASP A 39 -0.75 26.59 -19.49
CA ASP A 39 -1.94 26.49 -20.33
C ASP A 39 -3.09 25.72 -19.64
N ALA A 40 -2.78 24.92 -18.61
CA ALA A 40 -3.76 24.14 -17.85
C ALA A 40 -3.48 24.15 -16.33
N PRO A 41 -3.41 25.33 -15.69
CA PRO A 41 -3.11 25.43 -14.27
C PRO A 41 -4.14 24.66 -13.44
N GLY A 42 -3.66 23.84 -12.50
CA GLY A 42 -4.50 23.01 -11.62
C GLY A 42 -4.94 21.67 -12.22
N MET A 43 -4.63 21.37 -13.49
CA MET A 43 -4.96 20.08 -14.10
C MET A 43 -4.34 18.88 -13.37
N ALA A 44 -3.08 19.04 -12.95
CA ALA A 44 -2.35 18.06 -12.14
C ALA A 44 -3.06 17.74 -10.82
N GLU A 45 -3.49 18.77 -10.10
CA GLU A 45 -4.21 18.62 -8.83
C GLU A 45 -5.58 17.94 -9.03
N HIS A 46 -6.28 18.30 -10.11
CA HIS A 46 -7.55 17.67 -10.47
C HIS A 46 -7.40 16.16 -10.72
N ILE A 47 -6.39 15.76 -11.50
CA ILE A 47 -6.10 14.36 -11.81
C ILE A 47 -5.72 13.61 -10.53
N ARG A 48 -4.86 14.20 -9.71
CA ARG A 48 -4.49 13.66 -8.39
C ARG A 48 -5.74 13.41 -7.55
N LYS A 49 -6.61 14.41 -7.41
CA LYS A 49 -7.84 14.29 -6.62
C LYS A 49 -8.74 13.17 -7.14
N ALA A 50 -8.97 13.10 -8.46
CA ALA A 50 -9.79 12.07 -9.07
C ALA A 50 -9.27 10.65 -8.80
N ILE A 51 -7.95 10.46 -8.87
CA ILE A 51 -7.32 9.17 -8.55
C ILE A 51 -7.50 8.82 -7.07
N PHE A 52 -7.28 9.77 -6.15
CA PHE A 52 -7.47 9.52 -4.72
C PHE A 52 -8.93 9.23 -4.37
N ASP A 53 -9.88 10.00 -4.90
CA ASP A 53 -11.30 9.78 -4.67
C ASP A 53 -11.74 8.38 -5.11
N PHE A 54 -11.24 7.92 -6.26
CA PHE A 54 -11.52 6.57 -6.74
C PHE A 54 -10.86 5.49 -5.87
N LEU A 55 -9.60 5.67 -5.46
CA LEU A 55 -8.85 4.65 -4.72
C LEU A 55 -9.19 4.59 -3.22
N ASN A 56 -9.66 5.68 -2.61
CA ASN A 56 -9.87 5.77 -1.17
C ASN A 56 -10.81 4.69 -0.61
N PRO A 57 -11.99 4.40 -1.22
CA PRO A 57 -12.86 3.32 -0.75
C PRO A 57 -12.15 1.96 -0.77
N HIS A 58 -11.43 1.66 -1.84
CA HIS A 58 -10.68 0.41 -1.99
C HIS A 58 -9.54 0.29 -0.97
N ARG A 59 -8.87 1.40 -0.65
CA ARG A 59 -7.83 1.45 0.38
C ARG A 59 -8.40 1.20 1.76
N ALA A 60 -9.54 1.82 2.09
CA ALA A 60 -10.21 1.59 3.36
C ALA A 60 -10.61 0.12 3.53
N GLN A 61 -11.16 -0.49 2.48
CA GLN A 61 -11.48 -1.91 2.47
C GLN A 61 -10.22 -2.78 2.64
N ALA A 62 -9.16 -2.53 1.87
CA ALA A 62 -7.93 -3.31 1.95
C ALA A 62 -7.25 -3.22 3.33
N ILE A 63 -7.27 -2.04 3.97
CA ILE A 63 -6.78 -1.86 5.34
C ILE A 63 -7.63 -2.68 6.30
N HIS A 64 -8.96 -2.60 6.21
CA HIS A 64 -9.86 -3.34 7.08
C HIS A 64 -9.68 -4.86 6.97
N GLU A 65 -9.65 -5.39 5.75
CA GLU A 65 -9.41 -6.82 5.51
C GLU A 65 -8.03 -7.28 6.02
N ARG A 66 -7.02 -6.42 5.89
CA ARG A 66 -5.69 -6.69 6.43
C ARG A 66 -5.73 -6.76 7.96
N THR A 67 -6.37 -5.79 8.62
CA THR A 67 -6.50 -5.77 10.08
C THR A 67 -7.24 -7.01 10.58
N GLN A 68 -8.36 -7.39 9.96
CA GLN A 68 -9.08 -8.63 10.33
C GLN A 68 -8.19 -9.87 10.19
N ARG A 69 -7.37 -9.94 9.13
CA ARG A 69 -6.46 -11.06 8.92
C ARG A 69 -5.34 -11.09 9.98
N GLU A 70 -4.81 -9.92 10.33
CA GLU A 70 -3.79 -9.79 11.38
C GLU A 70 -4.34 -10.17 12.76
N GLU A 71 -5.57 -9.76 13.09
CA GLU A 71 -6.28 -10.16 14.32
C GLU A 71 -6.53 -11.67 14.36
N ALA A 72 -7.08 -12.25 13.29
CA ALA A 72 -7.32 -13.69 13.22
C ALA A 72 -6.01 -14.50 13.34
N TRP A 73 -4.94 -14.02 12.72
CA TRP A 73 -3.62 -14.63 12.86
C TRP A 73 -3.08 -14.52 14.29
N HIS A 74 -3.30 -13.39 14.95
CA HIS A 74 -2.92 -13.19 16.34
C HIS A 74 -3.66 -14.17 17.27
N ASP A 75 -4.97 -14.32 17.10
CA ASP A 75 -5.78 -15.26 17.90
C ASP A 75 -5.31 -16.71 17.71
N GLN A 76 -4.99 -17.10 16.48
CA GLN A 76 -4.41 -18.41 16.18
C GLN A 76 -3.06 -18.60 16.88
N LEU A 77 -2.18 -17.60 16.87
CA LEU A 77 -0.90 -17.66 17.57
C LEU A 77 -1.07 -17.82 19.08
N VAL A 78 -2.03 -17.11 19.68
CA VAL A 78 -2.33 -17.22 21.12
C VAL A 78 -2.85 -18.63 21.44
N ALA A 79 -3.81 -19.14 20.66
CA ALA A 79 -4.34 -20.49 20.84
C ALA A 79 -3.24 -21.57 20.70
N MET A 80 -2.37 -21.43 19.70
CA MET A 80 -1.28 -22.39 19.47
C MET A 80 -0.26 -22.36 20.60
N LYS A 81 0.09 -21.17 21.12
CA LYS A 81 0.94 -21.04 22.31
C LYS A 81 0.33 -21.73 23.53
N ALA A 82 -0.97 -21.55 23.77
CA ALA A 82 -1.65 -22.21 24.89
C ALA A 82 -1.64 -23.73 24.77
N GLN A 83 -1.82 -24.27 23.56
CA GLN A 83 -1.73 -25.71 23.30
C GLN A 83 -0.33 -26.27 23.56
N VAL A 84 0.72 -25.56 23.14
CA VAL A 84 2.11 -25.95 23.41
C VAL A 84 2.36 -25.99 24.92
N THR A 85 2.01 -24.94 25.65
CA THR A 85 2.18 -24.89 27.11
C THR A 85 1.41 -26.01 27.83
N ALA A 86 0.19 -26.31 27.39
CA ALA A 86 -0.60 -27.41 27.94
C ALA A 86 0.04 -28.79 27.63
N SER A 87 0.58 -28.97 26.43
CA SER A 87 1.28 -30.19 26.05
C SER A 87 2.56 -30.38 26.86
N ASP A 88 3.36 -29.33 27.03
CA ASP A 88 4.60 -29.36 27.81
C ASP A 88 4.30 -29.73 29.28
N SER A 89 3.25 -29.14 29.86
CA SER A 89 2.80 -29.45 31.22
C SER A 89 2.40 -30.92 31.37
N ARG A 90 1.75 -31.49 30.34
CA ARG A 90 1.34 -32.90 30.32
C ARG A 90 2.55 -33.83 30.20
N CYS A 91 3.52 -33.50 29.34
CA CYS A 91 4.76 -34.26 29.22
C CYS A 91 5.52 -34.30 30.55
N ALA A 92 5.70 -33.14 31.19
CA ALA A 92 6.37 -33.05 32.49
C ALA A 92 5.67 -33.87 33.59
N LEU A 93 4.33 -33.92 33.56
CA LEU A 93 3.56 -34.73 34.50
C LEU A 93 3.72 -36.24 34.25
N MET A 94 3.75 -36.67 32.99
CA MET A 94 3.99 -38.06 32.61
C MET A 94 5.42 -38.49 32.98
N GLU A 95 6.42 -37.65 32.73
CA GLU A 95 7.81 -37.91 33.14
C GLU A 95 7.93 -38.13 34.65
N LYS A 96 7.21 -37.33 35.46
CA LYS A 96 7.17 -37.48 36.92
C LYS A 96 6.44 -38.74 37.41
N GLN A 97 5.53 -39.30 36.60
CA GLN A 97 4.80 -40.52 36.95
C GLN A 97 5.53 -41.80 36.54
N LEU A 98 6.40 -41.71 35.53
CA LEU A 98 7.14 -42.85 34.96
C LEU A 98 8.57 -42.97 35.48
N GLY A 99 9.15 -41.90 36.03
CA GLY A 99 10.43 -41.89 36.76
C GLY A 99 10.23 -42.03 38.27
#